data_AF-A0A944TNK9-F1
#
_entry.id   AF-A0A944TNK9-F1
#
_cell.length_a   1.000
_cell.length_b   1.000
_cell.length_c   1.000
_cell.angle_alpha   90.00
_cell.angle_beta   90.00
_cell.angle_gamma   90.00
#
_symmetry.space_group_name_H-M   'P 1'
#
loop_
_entity.id
_entity.type
_entity.pdbx_description
1 polymer ?
#
loop_
_entity_poly.entity_id
_entity_poly.type
_entity_poly.pdbx_seq_one_letter_code
_entity_poly.pdbx_strand_id
1 'polypeptide(L)'
;MSKEFLAMINLDTVSGKSSSIFKNYLKEQGIEAYKAKMILEIFSLKVKTKKNYVRKFNKIVANFKENEKKNIGFDRIKENLKTIKELKGTMLGYLAEILIAVRSGNKFWGNALIADFMFLDNSNALFSLPNKGSSKKDRLELKQNVVKIFSEINSFFKDPFLMRLLITKVAILMPSAIIGSSISQFDGSWSLTEIRETVYSKNRKYLGFWFTQLLGRSTRNEWDTFLGNSLSLEKILSLKDDELWIFNFYFPKKDSHRTALLKRLNGLSKSKKFIDRYRIIELIKNKTLKDLLGKISPKFKRAHFNLERELYKDLLKDGRSVSFSLYNLISLGDKNDRLLWWLAI
;
A
#
# COMPACT_ATOMS: atom_id res chain seq x y z
N MET A 1 -15.81 4.13 37.12
CA MET A 1 -14.85 4.35 36.00
C MET A 1 -13.70 3.38 36.20
N SER A 2 -13.33 2.55 35.21
CA SER A 2 -12.33 1.49 35.43
C SER A 2 -10.91 2.08 35.55
N LYS A 3 -10.03 1.43 36.33
CA LYS A 3 -8.62 1.86 36.48
C LYS A 3 -7.91 1.87 35.12
N GLU A 4 -8.30 0.96 34.24
CA GLU A 4 -7.85 0.86 32.85
C GLU A 4 -8.21 2.11 32.04
N PHE A 5 -9.43 2.63 32.19
CA PHE A 5 -9.86 3.85 31.49
C PHE A 5 -9.10 5.08 31.99
N LEU A 6 -8.86 5.19 33.30
CA LEU A 6 -8.05 6.26 33.88
C LEU A 6 -6.58 6.19 33.42
N ALA A 7 -6.03 4.99 33.29
CA ALA A 7 -4.69 4.79 32.72
C ALA A 7 -4.64 5.16 31.22
N MET A 8 -5.72 4.95 30.47
CA MET A 8 -5.82 5.38 29.07
C MET A 8 -5.93 6.90 28.90
N ILE A 9 -6.59 7.61 29.82
CA ILE A 9 -6.71 9.07 29.76
C ILE A 9 -5.35 9.76 29.97
N ASN A 10 -4.49 9.19 30.81
CA ASN A 10 -3.21 9.79 31.18
C ASN A 10 -2.01 9.29 30.34
N LEU A 11 -2.30 8.48 29.31
CA LEU A 11 -1.33 7.67 28.57
C LEU A 11 -0.40 8.51 27.67
N ASP A 12 -0.86 9.67 27.21
CA ASP A 12 -0.10 10.60 26.36
C ASP A 12 1.17 11.15 27.03
N THR A 13 1.21 11.19 28.37
CA THR A 13 2.37 11.66 29.15
C THR A 13 3.55 10.67 29.15
N VAL A 14 3.31 9.42 28.73
CA VAL A 14 4.25 8.29 28.84
C VAL A 14 4.42 7.51 27.54
N SER A 15 3.48 7.61 26.58
CA SER A 15 3.46 6.87 25.30
C SER A 15 4.63 7.17 24.34
N GLY A 16 5.44 8.21 24.64
CA GLY A 16 6.68 8.54 23.96
C GLY A 16 7.97 8.09 24.65
N LYS A 17 7.90 7.50 25.85
CA LYS A 17 9.07 7.18 26.70
C LYS A 17 9.54 5.72 26.53
N SER A 18 10.62 5.33 27.19
CA SER A 18 11.18 3.98 27.10
C SER A 18 10.20 2.90 27.61
N SER A 19 10.39 1.65 27.18
CA SER A 19 9.57 0.52 27.65
C SER A 19 9.66 0.29 29.16
N SER A 20 10.79 0.65 29.79
CA SER A 20 10.93 0.59 31.25
C SER A 20 10.06 1.62 31.96
N ILE A 21 10.02 2.86 31.46
CA ILE A 21 9.18 3.92 32.02
C ILE A 21 7.69 3.57 31.86
N PHE A 22 7.30 3.07 30.68
CA PHE A 22 5.91 2.65 30.46
C PHE A 22 5.50 1.45 31.32
N LYS A 23 6.41 0.50 31.57
CA LYS A 23 6.18 -0.62 32.50
C LYS A 23 5.94 -0.15 33.94
N ASN A 24 6.76 0.79 34.42
CA ASN A 24 6.62 1.33 35.78
C ASN A 24 5.30 2.09 35.92
N TYR A 25 4.92 2.88 34.91
CA TYR A 25 3.63 3.56 34.87
C TYR A 25 2.45 2.57 35.01
N LEU A 26 2.43 1.47 34.26
CA LEU A 26 1.36 0.47 34.38
C LEU A 26 1.30 -0.16 35.78
N LYS A 27 2.45 -0.35 36.43
CA LYS A 27 2.55 -0.84 37.81
C LYS A 27 1.99 0.18 38.80
N GLU A 28 2.34 1.46 38.66
CA GLU A 28 1.84 2.57 39.49
C GLU A 28 0.32 2.75 39.36
N GLN A 29 -0.24 2.53 38.17
CA GLN A 29 -1.69 2.55 37.94
C GLN A 29 -2.39 1.28 38.47
N GLY A 30 -1.66 0.32 39.05
CA GLY A 30 -2.22 -0.91 39.62
C GLY A 30 -2.79 -1.88 38.59
N ILE A 31 -2.27 -1.87 37.36
CA ILE A 31 -2.71 -2.78 36.29
C ILE A 31 -2.19 -4.20 36.57
N GLU A 32 -3.07 -5.20 36.47
CA GLU A 32 -2.75 -6.61 36.68
C GLU A 32 -1.61 -7.09 35.76
N ALA A 33 -0.73 -7.94 36.27
CA ALA A 33 0.51 -8.32 35.58
C ALA A 33 0.29 -8.92 34.18
N TYR A 34 -0.74 -9.75 33.98
CA TYR A 34 -1.04 -10.34 32.67
C TYR A 34 -1.55 -9.30 31.66
N LYS A 35 -2.37 -8.33 32.11
CA LYS A 35 -2.82 -7.18 31.29
C LYS A 35 -1.65 -6.26 30.99
N ALA A 36 -0.83 -5.92 31.98
CA ALA A 36 0.35 -5.08 31.81
C ALA A 36 1.31 -5.69 30.77
N LYS A 37 1.50 -7.01 30.79
CA LYS A 37 2.26 -7.74 29.77
C LYS A 37 1.67 -7.55 28.37
N MET A 38 0.36 -7.77 28.20
CA MET A 38 -0.32 -7.55 26.92
C MET A 38 -0.18 -6.11 26.42
N ILE A 39 -0.34 -5.12 27.31
CA ILE A 39 -0.26 -3.69 26.99
C ILE A 39 1.18 -3.33 26.59
N LEU A 40 2.19 -3.85 27.29
CA LEU A 40 3.60 -3.70 26.94
C LEU A 40 3.96 -4.34 25.60
N GLU A 41 3.37 -5.50 25.29
CA GLU A 41 3.53 -6.12 23.97
C GLU A 41 3.00 -5.19 22.87
N ILE A 42 1.79 -4.64 23.02
CA ILE A 42 1.22 -3.67 22.07
C ILE A 42 2.11 -2.42 21.94
N PHE A 43 2.56 -1.87 23.07
CA PHE A 43 3.46 -0.72 23.11
C PHE A 43 4.76 -1.00 22.37
N SER A 44 5.41 -2.13 22.67
CA SER A 44 6.66 -2.53 22.03
C SER A 44 6.49 -2.74 20.53
N LEU A 45 5.37 -3.31 20.09
CA LEU A 45 5.04 -3.48 18.68
C LEU A 45 4.88 -2.12 18.02
N LYS A 46 4.10 -1.19 18.60
CA LYS A 46 3.96 0.17 18.06
C LYS A 46 5.27 0.94 18.01
N VAL A 47 6.12 0.85 19.03
CA VAL A 47 7.43 1.49 19.03
C VAL A 47 8.36 0.86 17.98
N LYS A 48 8.36 -0.47 17.84
CA LYS A 48 9.15 -1.19 16.83
C LYS A 48 8.65 -0.95 15.41
N THR A 49 7.34 -0.78 15.22
CA THR A 49 6.71 -0.52 13.91
C THR A 49 6.53 0.96 13.59
N LYS A 50 6.84 1.88 14.53
CA LYS A 50 7.24 3.29 14.27
C LYS A 50 8.55 3.36 13.48
N LYS A 51 8.82 2.42 12.57
CA LYS A 51 9.75 2.62 11.47
C LYS A 51 9.22 3.81 10.67
N ASN A 52 9.84 4.96 10.88
CA ASN A 52 9.43 6.18 10.21
C ASN A 52 9.89 6.09 8.74
N TYR A 53 9.13 5.34 7.93
CA TYR A 53 9.35 5.19 6.50
C TYR A 53 9.44 6.55 5.82
N VAL A 54 8.68 7.53 6.30
CA VAL A 54 8.76 8.92 5.87
C VAL A 54 10.13 9.51 6.19
N ARG A 55 10.63 9.41 7.43
CA ARG A 55 11.98 9.92 7.77
C ARG A 55 13.10 9.19 7.01
N LYS A 56 12.96 7.89 6.77
CA LYS A 56 13.92 7.13 5.95
C LYS A 56 13.89 7.60 4.50
N PHE A 57 12.70 7.76 3.93
CA PHE A 57 12.50 8.33 2.61
C PHE A 57 13.10 9.72 2.51
N ASN A 58 12.76 10.63 3.44
CA ASN A 58 13.30 11.98 3.49
C ASN A 58 14.83 11.97 3.59
N LYS A 59 15.42 11.08 4.40
CA LYS A 59 16.87 10.92 4.48
C LYS A 59 17.48 10.51 3.13
N ILE A 60 16.86 9.59 2.40
CA ILE A 60 17.31 9.20 1.06
C ILE A 60 17.25 10.39 0.09
N VAL A 61 16.16 11.16 0.10
CA VAL A 61 16.01 12.31 -0.78
C VAL A 61 16.99 13.43 -0.42
N ALA A 62 17.22 13.66 0.88
CA ALA A 62 18.19 14.62 1.39
C ALA A 62 19.64 14.26 1.02
N ASN A 63 19.93 12.96 0.81
CA ASN A 63 21.19 12.49 0.26
C ASN A 63 21.39 12.88 -1.23
N PHE A 64 20.48 13.62 -1.87
CA PHE A 64 20.68 14.19 -3.20
C PHE A 64 20.61 15.72 -3.09
N LYS A 65 21.78 16.36 -2.99
CA LYS A 65 21.86 17.83 -2.94
C LYS A 65 21.38 18.41 -4.27
N GLU A 66 20.68 19.56 -4.22
CA GLU A 66 20.08 20.18 -5.42
C GLU A 66 21.11 20.51 -6.52
N ASN A 67 22.39 20.66 -6.16
CA ASN A 67 23.46 21.09 -7.07
C ASN A 67 24.54 20.03 -7.35
N GLU A 68 24.36 18.77 -6.91
CA GLU A 68 25.30 17.71 -7.30
C GLU A 68 25.10 17.30 -8.75
N LYS A 69 26.21 17.15 -9.50
CA LYS A 69 26.21 16.72 -10.91
C LYS A 69 25.34 15.47 -11.06
N LYS A 70 24.60 15.40 -12.18
CA LYS A 70 23.88 14.19 -12.65
C LYS A 70 24.91 13.11 -12.97
N ASN A 71 25.39 12.39 -11.95
CA ASN A 71 26.15 11.14 -11.95
C ASN A 71 26.67 10.92 -10.54
N ILE A 72 25.77 10.45 -9.66
CA ILE A 72 26.17 9.98 -8.33
C ILE A 72 27.09 8.76 -8.47
N GLY A 73 28.20 8.76 -7.73
CA GLY A 73 29.14 7.64 -7.74
C GLY A 73 28.47 6.32 -7.31
N PHE A 74 28.96 5.20 -7.85
CA PHE A 74 28.41 3.85 -7.62
C PHE A 74 28.23 3.51 -6.13
N ASP A 75 29.16 3.92 -5.28
CA ASP A 75 29.09 3.66 -3.84
C ASP A 75 27.89 4.33 -3.17
N ARG A 76 27.54 5.54 -3.60
CA ARG A 76 26.37 6.28 -3.10
C ARG A 76 25.06 5.67 -3.60
N ILE A 77 25.04 5.16 -4.83
CA ILE A 77 23.90 4.37 -5.35
C ILE A 77 23.72 3.13 -4.47
N LYS A 78 24.79 2.40 -4.22
CA LYS A 78 24.79 1.16 -3.41
C LYS A 78 24.33 1.43 -1.97
N GLU A 79 24.77 2.52 -1.35
CA GLU A 79 24.35 2.93 -0.01
C GLU A 79 22.87 3.28 0.06
N ASN A 80 22.38 4.08 -0.89
CA ASN A 80 20.96 4.44 -0.94
C ASN A 80 20.08 3.21 -1.21
N LEU A 81 20.50 2.30 -2.11
CA LEU A 81 19.79 1.02 -2.34
C LEU A 81 19.78 0.11 -1.11
N LYS A 82 20.84 0.10 -0.30
CA LYS A 82 20.83 -0.61 1.00
C LYS A 82 19.77 -0.02 1.93
N THR A 83 19.64 1.31 1.96
CA THR A 83 18.64 2.01 2.79
C THR A 83 17.20 1.75 2.31
N ILE A 84 17.01 1.59 1.00
CA ILE A 84 15.71 1.29 0.38
C ILE A 84 15.22 -0.14 0.66
N LYS A 85 16.09 -1.09 1.05
CA LYS A 85 15.67 -2.48 1.31
C LYS A 85 14.46 -2.59 2.25
N GLU A 86 14.33 -1.68 3.21
CA GLU A 86 13.21 -1.63 4.14
C GLU A 86 11.95 -0.96 3.59
N LEU A 87 12.08 -0.18 2.52
CA LEU A 87 10.99 0.45 1.76
C LEU A 87 10.59 -0.37 0.52
N LYS A 88 11.29 -1.49 0.24
CA LYS A 88 11.09 -2.26 -0.99
C LYS A 88 9.62 -2.69 -1.16
N GLY A 89 9.08 -2.45 -2.35
CA GLY A 89 7.68 -2.77 -2.68
C GLY A 89 6.65 -1.78 -2.13
N THR A 90 7.07 -0.70 -1.46
CA THR A 90 6.19 0.40 -1.06
C THR A 90 6.23 1.52 -2.10
N MET A 91 5.18 2.35 -2.17
CA MET A 91 5.18 3.54 -3.03
C MET A 91 6.39 4.44 -2.79
N LEU A 92 6.74 4.73 -1.53
CA LEU A 92 7.90 5.56 -1.19
C LEU A 92 9.22 4.89 -1.62
N GLY A 93 9.31 3.57 -1.53
CA GLY A 93 10.42 2.80 -2.06
C GLY A 93 10.59 2.99 -3.56
N TYR A 94 9.52 2.83 -4.33
CA TYR A 94 9.54 3.06 -5.79
C TYR A 94 9.95 4.49 -6.14
N LEU A 95 9.37 5.51 -5.48
CA LEU A 95 9.75 6.91 -5.74
C LEU A 95 11.24 7.16 -5.45
N ALA A 96 11.76 6.57 -4.38
CA ALA A 96 13.19 6.66 -4.06
C ALA A 96 14.08 5.92 -5.07
N GLU A 97 13.69 4.72 -5.53
CA GLU A 97 14.43 3.98 -6.57
C GLU A 97 14.41 4.72 -7.91
N ILE A 98 13.27 5.31 -8.29
CA ILE A 98 13.14 6.11 -9.52
C ILE A 98 14.06 7.34 -9.41
N LEU A 99 14.08 8.02 -8.26
CA LEU A 99 15.00 9.15 -8.03
C LEU A 99 16.46 8.74 -8.20
N ILE A 100 16.87 7.58 -7.64
CA ILE A 100 18.23 7.07 -7.81
C ILE A 100 18.54 6.82 -9.29
N ALA A 101 17.63 6.19 -10.02
CA ALA A 101 17.80 5.92 -11.46
C ALA A 101 17.94 7.21 -12.28
N VAL A 102 17.14 8.24 -11.96
CA VAL A 102 17.23 9.57 -12.56
C VAL A 102 18.59 10.21 -12.26
N ARG A 103 19.03 10.17 -10.99
CA ARG A 103 20.30 10.76 -10.55
C ARG A 103 21.54 10.00 -11.05
N SER A 104 21.40 8.72 -11.37
CA SER A 104 22.44 7.91 -12.00
C SER A 104 22.43 7.99 -13.53
N GLY A 105 21.54 8.79 -14.13
CA GLY A 105 21.43 8.91 -15.59
C GLY A 105 20.89 7.66 -16.30
N ASN A 106 20.30 6.70 -15.57
CA ASN A 106 19.89 5.41 -16.15
C ASN A 106 18.40 5.41 -16.53
N LYS A 107 18.11 5.86 -17.76
CA LYS A 107 16.74 5.95 -18.28
C LYS A 107 16.04 4.60 -18.40
N PHE A 108 16.76 3.54 -18.78
CA PHE A 108 16.20 2.19 -18.90
C PHE A 108 15.72 1.67 -17.54
N TRP A 109 16.55 1.78 -16.52
CA TRP A 109 16.21 1.38 -15.16
C TRP A 109 15.03 2.20 -14.61
N GLY A 110 15.04 3.52 -14.80
CA GLY A 110 13.94 4.37 -14.38
C GLY A 110 12.60 4.02 -15.06
N ASN A 111 12.61 3.74 -16.37
CA ASN A 111 11.42 3.29 -17.09
C ASN A 111 10.88 1.95 -16.56
N ALA A 112 11.76 0.99 -16.25
CA ALA A 112 11.36 -0.30 -15.67
C ALA A 112 10.72 -0.12 -14.28
N LEU A 113 11.30 0.73 -13.44
CA LEU A 113 10.76 1.05 -12.11
C LEU A 113 9.39 1.75 -12.20
N ILE A 114 9.23 2.69 -13.13
CA ILE A 114 7.94 3.36 -13.36
C ILE A 114 6.89 2.34 -13.81
N ALA A 115 7.25 1.42 -14.71
CA ALA A 115 6.35 0.36 -15.15
C ALA A 115 5.90 -0.54 -13.98
N ASP A 116 6.83 -0.97 -13.13
CA ASP A 116 6.50 -1.75 -11.92
C ASP A 116 5.65 -0.94 -10.93
N PHE A 117 5.93 0.36 -10.78
CA PHE A 117 5.15 1.26 -9.93
C PHE A 117 3.69 1.42 -10.41
N MET A 118 3.47 1.45 -11.74
CA MET A 118 2.11 1.53 -12.31
C MET A 118 1.26 0.30 -12.00
N PHE A 119 1.88 -0.87 -11.82
CA PHE A 119 1.19 -2.12 -11.49
C PHE A 119 0.74 -2.22 -10.04
N LEU A 120 1.21 -1.37 -9.13
CA LEU A 120 0.83 -1.44 -7.72
C LEU A 120 -0.68 -1.28 -7.53
N ASP A 121 -1.33 -2.28 -6.94
CA ASP A 121 -2.72 -2.20 -6.49
C ASP A 121 -2.92 -1.00 -5.54
N ASN A 122 -4.08 -0.36 -5.60
CA ASN A 122 -4.51 0.70 -4.68
C ASN A 122 -4.45 0.23 -3.22
N SER A 123 -4.69 -1.07 -2.97
CA SER A 123 -4.54 -1.65 -1.63
C SER A 123 -3.14 -1.50 -1.06
N ASN A 124 -2.08 -1.34 -1.89
CA ASN A 124 -0.73 -1.04 -1.39
C ASN A 124 -0.71 0.20 -0.49
N ALA A 125 -1.55 1.21 -0.74
CA ALA A 125 -1.65 2.39 0.11
C ALA A 125 -1.93 2.02 1.59
N LEU A 126 -2.76 1.00 1.82
CA LEU A 126 -3.15 0.50 3.15
C LEU A 126 -1.98 -0.14 3.90
N PHE A 127 -1.01 -0.72 3.18
CA PHE A 127 0.13 -1.46 3.73
C PHE A 127 1.44 -0.68 3.69
N SER A 128 1.52 0.38 2.88
CA SER A 128 2.75 1.14 2.64
C SER A 128 2.81 2.49 3.35
N LEU A 129 1.68 3.03 3.80
CA LEU A 129 1.66 4.35 4.44
C LEU A 129 1.67 4.26 5.97
N PRO A 130 2.64 4.89 6.64
CA PRO A 130 2.69 4.95 8.10
C PRO A 130 1.65 5.96 8.59
N ASN A 131 0.43 5.50 8.87
CA ASN A 131 -0.63 6.41 9.32
C ASN A 131 -0.46 6.95 10.75
N LYS A 132 0.46 6.42 11.57
CA LYS A 132 0.70 6.93 12.94
C LYS A 132 2.18 6.85 13.31
N GLY A 133 2.85 8.00 13.39
CA GLY A 133 4.25 8.10 13.85
C GLY A 133 5.08 9.24 13.25
N SER A 134 4.72 9.75 12.07
CA SER A 134 5.42 10.89 11.45
C SER A 134 4.95 12.21 12.06
N SER A 135 5.90 13.05 12.46
CA SER A 135 5.62 14.39 12.98
C SER A 135 5.03 15.30 11.89
N LYS A 136 4.40 16.43 12.27
CA LYS A 136 3.96 17.44 11.31
C LYS A 136 5.11 17.91 10.40
N LYS A 137 6.32 18.02 10.96
CA LYS A 137 7.55 18.34 10.23
C LYS A 137 7.90 17.27 9.19
N ASP A 138 7.92 15.99 9.58
CA ASP A 138 8.23 14.88 8.65
C ASP A 138 7.24 14.85 7.46
N ARG A 139 5.96 15.13 7.72
CA ARG A 139 4.91 15.17 6.68
C ARG A 139 5.09 16.35 5.72
N LEU A 140 5.49 17.51 6.24
CA LEU A 140 5.79 18.68 5.40
C LEU A 140 7.00 18.42 4.50
N GLU A 141 8.06 17.83 5.07
CA GLU A 141 9.28 17.47 4.34
C GLU A 141 8.99 16.39 3.28
N LEU A 142 8.13 15.39 3.60
CA LEU A 142 7.67 14.40 2.62
C LEU A 142 7.02 15.06 1.40
N LYS A 143 6.10 16.01 1.65
CA LYS A 143 5.38 16.74 0.62
C LYS A 143 6.34 17.50 -0.30
N GLN A 144 7.32 18.19 0.27
CA GLN A 144 8.37 18.89 -0.49
C GLN A 144 9.24 17.93 -1.30
N ASN A 145 9.65 16.81 -0.71
CA ASN A 145 10.48 15.80 -1.36
C ASN A 145 9.76 15.11 -2.53
N VAL A 146 8.47 14.83 -2.41
CA VAL A 146 7.66 14.26 -3.51
C VAL A 146 7.61 15.23 -4.69
N VAL A 147 7.38 16.52 -4.43
CA VAL A 147 7.37 17.56 -5.48
C VAL A 147 8.74 17.65 -6.16
N LYS A 148 9.82 17.67 -5.38
CA LYS A 148 11.19 17.70 -5.90
C LYS A 148 11.46 16.51 -6.82
N ILE A 149 11.07 15.30 -6.41
CA ILE A 149 11.21 14.09 -7.24
C ILE A 149 10.47 14.24 -8.56
N PHE A 150 9.23 14.74 -8.56
CA PHE A 150 8.50 14.95 -9.81
C PHE A 150 9.17 15.95 -10.74
N SER A 151 9.70 17.05 -10.21
CA SER A 151 10.49 18.00 -11.00
C SER A 151 11.72 17.35 -11.63
N GLU A 152 12.42 16.48 -10.88
CA GLU A 152 13.58 15.76 -11.39
C GLU A 152 13.22 14.74 -12.48
N ILE A 153 12.18 13.94 -12.25
CA ILE A 153 11.66 12.97 -13.23
C ILE A 153 11.25 13.72 -14.51
N ASN A 154 10.51 14.82 -14.39
CA ASN A 154 10.07 15.62 -15.53
C ASN A 154 11.27 16.15 -16.34
N SER A 155 12.29 16.68 -15.66
CA SER A 155 13.50 17.19 -16.31
C SER A 155 14.31 16.11 -17.04
N PHE A 156 14.24 14.87 -16.55
CA PHE A 156 15.05 13.76 -17.02
C PHE A 156 14.39 12.99 -18.16
N PHE A 157 13.10 12.65 -18.02
CA PHE A 157 12.36 11.92 -19.04
C PHE A 157 11.82 12.84 -20.14
N LYS A 158 11.43 14.08 -19.80
CA LYS A 158 10.80 15.05 -20.70
C LYS A 158 9.58 14.47 -21.43
N ASP A 159 8.80 13.67 -20.72
CA ASP A 159 7.61 12.98 -21.23
C ASP A 159 6.39 13.41 -20.41
N PRO A 160 5.56 14.35 -20.92
CA PRO A 160 4.39 14.84 -20.22
C PRO A 160 3.36 13.75 -19.92
N PHE A 161 3.23 12.76 -20.82
CA PHE A 161 2.28 11.65 -20.64
C PHE A 161 2.72 10.74 -19.49
N LEU A 162 4.02 10.38 -19.44
CA LEU A 162 4.60 9.61 -18.34
C LEU A 162 4.47 10.34 -17.00
N MET A 163 4.70 11.65 -17.00
CA MET A 163 4.52 12.47 -15.79
C MET A 163 3.08 12.44 -15.31
N ARG A 164 2.12 12.67 -16.20
CA ARG A 164 0.68 12.62 -15.90
C ARG A 164 0.29 11.27 -15.29
N LEU A 165 0.74 10.15 -15.88
CA LEU A 165 0.55 8.80 -15.33
C LEU A 165 1.07 8.67 -13.90
N LEU A 166 2.31 9.11 -13.66
CA LEU A 166 2.96 9.03 -12.35
C LEU A 166 2.22 9.84 -11.28
N ILE A 167 1.82 11.07 -11.62
CA ILE A 167 1.09 11.95 -10.72
C ILE A 167 -0.26 11.33 -10.36
N THR A 168 -1.01 10.86 -11.36
CA THR A 168 -2.29 10.19 -11.12
C THR A 168 -2.11 8.96 -10.24
N LYS A 169 -1.07 8.14 -10.47
CA LYS A 169 -0.81 6.95 -9.64
C LYS A 169 -0.48 7.32 -8.20
N VAL A 170 0.37 8.33 -7.99
CA VAL A 170 0.70 8.80 -6.64
C VAL A 170 -0.51 9.41 -5.94
N ALA A 171 -1.37 10.14 -6.66
CA ALA A 171 -2.61 10.67 -6.12
C ALA A 171 -3.59 9.56 -5.68
N ILE A 172 -3.60 8.42 -6.37
CA ILE A 172 -4.38 7.24 -5.96
C ILE A 172 -3.78 6.57 -4.71
N LEU A 173 -2.45 6.45 -4.67
CA LEU A 173 -1.76 5.68 -3.62
C LEU A 173 -1.49 6.49 -2.35
N MET A 174 -1.55 7.82 -2.39
CA MET A 174 -1.30 8.68 -1.23
C MET A 174 -2.55 9.48 -0.82
N PRO A 175 -2.89 9.52 0.48
CA PRO A 175 -4.00 10.30 0.99
C PRO A 175 -3.90 11.77 0.57
N SER A 176 -5.04 12.34 0.17
CA SER A 176 -5.17 13.77 -0.16
C SER A 176 -4.70 14.68 0.98
N ALA A 177 -4.85 14.26 2.23
CA ALA A 177 -4.36 14.99 3.40
C ALA A 177 -2.82 15.12 3.46
N ILE A 178 -2.08 14.28 2.75
CA ILE A 178 -0.60 14.28 2.75
C ILE A 178 -0.07 15.09 1.56
N ILE A 179 -0.59 14.86 0.37
CA ILE A 179 -0.07 15.54 -0.84
C ILE A 179 -0.87 16.80 -1.19
N GLY A 180 -2.19 16.78 -1.00
CA GLY A 180 -3.09 17.92 -1.23
C GLY A 180 -2.81 18.67 -2.53
N SER A 181 -2.81 20.01 -2.44
CA SER A 181 -2.52 20.92 -3.55
C SER A 181 -1.06 20.92 -4.04
N SER A 182 -0.12 20.21 -3.40
CA SER A 182 1.29 20.31 -3.86
C SER A 182 1.55 19.65 -5.19
N ILE A 183 0.74 18.67 -5.58
CA ILE A 183 0.83 18.07 -6.91
C ILE A 183 -0.10 18.73 -7.92
N SER A 184 -0.98 19.66 -7.50
CA SER A 184 -1.92 20.31 -8.43
C SER A 184 -1.22 21.24 -9.43
N GLN A 185 0.03 21.62 -9.16
CA GLN A 185 0.88 22.31 -10.13
C GLN A 185 1.25 21.42 -11.33
N PHE A 186 1.06 20.11 -11.21
CA PHE A 186 1.22 19.18 -12.31
C PHE A 186 -0.15 18.70 -12.77
N ASP A 187 -0.41 18.72 -14.08
CA ASP A 187 -1.65 18.17 -14.61
C ASP A 187 -1.63 16.63 -14.49
N GLY A 188 -2.48 16.11 -13.60
CA GLY A 188 -2.76 14.69 -13.41
C GLY A 188 -4.22 14.32 -13.67
N SER A 189 -5.02 15.28 -14.17
CA SER A 189 -6.43 15.08 -14.53
C SER A 189 -6.51 14.26 -15.80
N TRP A 190 -7.58 13.49 -16.05
CA TRP A 190 -7.80 12.82 -17.34
C TRP A 190 -9.25 13.00 -17.74
N SER A 191 -9.53 13.47 -18.95
CA SER A 191 -10.90 13.46 -19.49
C SER A 191 -11.34 12.02 -19.78
N LEU A 192 -12.65 11.77 -19.78
CA LEU A 192 -13.17 10.44 -20.08
C LEU A 192 -12.89 10.05 -21.54
N THR A 193 -12.88 11.02 -22.46
CA THR A 193 -12.52 10.82 -23.86
C THR A 193 -11.09 10.34 -24.01
N GLU A 194 -10.11 11.03 -23.39
CA GLU A 194 -8.70 10.62 -23.40
C GLU A 194 -8.50 9.21 -22.82
N ILE A 195 -9.21 8.90 -21.73
CA ILE A 195 -9.17 7.56 -21.13
C ILE A 195 -9.66 6.53 -22.14
N ARG A 196 -10.82 6.75 -22.78
CA ARG A 196 -11.39 5.84 -23.77
C ARG A 196 -10.45 5.63 -24.94
N GLU A 197 -9.91 6.70 -25.52
CA GLU A 197 -8.94 6.62 -26.60
C GLU A 197 -7.73 5.75 -26.22
N THR A 198 -7.21 5.95 -25.02
CA THR A 198 -6.05 5.19 -24.52
C THR A 198 -6.40 3.72 -24.27
N VAL A 199 -7.51 3.48 -23.59
CA VAL A 199 -8.07 2.16 -23.23
C VAL A 199 -8.41 1.34 -24.47
N TYR A 200 -8.84 1.97 -25.57
CA TYR A 200 -9.20 1.28 -26.80
C TYR A 200 -8.06 1.18 -27.83
N SER A 201 -6.98 1.94 -27.65
CA SER A 201 -5.78 1.86 -28.49
C SER A 201 -5.11 0.47 -28.47
N LYS A 202 -4.21 0.18 -29.42
CA LYS A 202 -3.42 -1.07 -29.46
C LYS A 202 -2.35 -1.16 -28.35
N ASN A 203 -2.03 -0.07 -27.65
CA ASN A 203 -0.87 0.02 -26.75
C ASN A 203 -1.29 0.10 -25.26
N ARG A 204 -2.18 -0.81 -24.83
CA ARG A 204 -2.79 -0.85 -23.49
C ARG A 204 -1.82 -1.39 -22.43
N LYS A 205 -0.76 -0.65 -22.13
CA LYS A 205 0.11 -0.94 -20.97
C LYS A 205 -0.63 -0.56 -19.68
N TYR A 206 -0.35 -1.27 -18.58
CA TYR A 206 -0.91 -0.99 -17.24
C TYR A 206 -2.44 -1.15 -17.15
N LEU A 207 -2.92 -2.37 -17.38
CA LEU A 207 -4.36 -2.69 -17.41
C LEU A 207 -5.07 -2.24 -16.13
N GLY A 208 -4.51 -2.55 -14.95
CA GLY A 208 -5.08 -2.16 -13.67
C GLY A 208 -5.15 -0.64 -13.47
N PHE A 209 -4.14 0.10 -13.95
CA PHE A 209 -4.14 1.56 -13.87
C PHE A 209 -5.30 2.16 -14.68
N TRP A 210 -5.43 1.80 -15.95
CA TRP A 210 -6.50 2.33 -16.81
C TRP A 210 -7.88 1.89 -16.34
N PHE A 211 -7.99 0.66 -15.85
CA PHE A 211 -9.24 0.20 -15.28
C PHE A 211 -9.65 1.04 -14.05
N THR A 212 -8.70 1.44 -13.21
CA THR A 212 -8.95 2.37 -12.10
C THR A 212 -9.47 3.72 -12.59
N GLN A 213 -8.99 4.22 -13.73
CA GLN A 213 -9.48 5.48 -14.31
C GLN A 213 -10.91 5.38 -14.87
N LEU A 214 -11.33 4.19 -15.33
CA LEU A 214 -12.71 3.95 -15.78
C LEU A 214 -13.68 3.72 -14.62
N LEU A 215 -13.18 3.16 -13.52
CA LEU A 215 -13.99 2.82 -12.37
C LEU A 215 -14.66 4.07 -11.78
N GLY A 216 -16.00 4.03 -11.64
CA GLY A 216 -16.80 5.17 -11.16
C GLY A 216 -17.02 6.31 -12.16
N ARG A 217 -16.47 6.21 -13.37
CA ARG A 217 -16.60 7.23 -14.43
C ARG A 217 -17.28 6.72 -15.69
N SER A 218 -17.49 5.40 -15.80
CA SER A 218 -18.16 4.76 -16.91
C SER A 218 -19.14 3.67 -16.44
N THR A 219 -19.90 3.11 -17.39
CA THR A 219 -20.89 2.08 -17.11
C THR A 219 -20.25 0.71 -16.90
N ARG A 220 -21.01 -0.18 -16.26
CA ARG A 220 -20.60 -1.58 -16.08
C ARG A 220 -20.35 -2.32 -17.41
N ASN A 221 -21.19 -2.07 -18.42
CA ASN A 221 -21.02 -2.67 -19.74
C ASN A 221 -19.71 -2.23 -20.41
N GLU A 222 -19.30 -0.98 -20.20
CA GLU A 222 -18.03 -0.45 -20.69
C GLU A 222 -16.84 -1.17 -20.01
N TRP A 223 -16.93 -1.42 -18.69
CA TRP A 223 -15.94 -2.21 -17.96
C TRP A 223 -15.83 -3.64 -18.48
N ASP A 224 -16.97 -4.33 -18.64
CA ASP A 224 -17.00 -5.72 -19.08
C ASP A 224 -16.46 -5.86 -20.53
N THR A 225 -16.72 -4.88 -21.39
CA THR A 225 -16.17 -4.81 -22.76
C THR A 225 -14.66 -4.59 -22.73
N PHE A 226 -14.18 -3.60 -21.97
CA PHE A 226 -12.76 -3.31 -21.86
C PHE A 226 -11.97 -4.51 -21.32
N LEU A 227 -12.43 -5.11 -20.23
CA LEU A 227 -11.77 -6.23 -19.57
C LEU A 227 -11.87 -7.50 -20.43
N GLY A 228 -13.02 -7.76 -21.05
CA GLY A 228 -13.19 -8.87 -21.98
C GLY A 228 -12.24 -8.82 -23.18
N ASN A 229 -12.01 -7.62 -23.71
CA ASN A 229 -11.08 -7.42 -24.83
C ASN A 229 -9.60 -7.45 -24.40
N SER A 230 -9.30 -7.13 -23.14
CA SER A 230 -7.92 -6.99 -22.66
C SER A 230 -7.40 -8.24 -21.96
N LEU A 231 -8.26 -9.11 -21.44
CA LEU A 231 -7.90 -10.30 -20.66
C LEU A 231 -7.90 -11.58 -21.51
N SER A 232 -6.98 -11.65 -22.48
CA SER A 232 -6.68 -12.91 -23.19
C SER A 232 -6.08 -13.95 -22.24
N LEU A 233 -6.08 -15.23 -22.64
CA LEU A 233 -5.49 -16.32 -21.85
C LEU A 233 -4.02 -16.03 -21.49
N GLU A 234 -3.22 -15.61 -22.46
CA GLU A 234 -1.82 -15.22 -22.25
C GLU A 234 -1.69 -14.05 -21.28
N LYS A 235 -2.59 -13.06 -21.38
CA LYS A 235 -2.59 -11.92 -20.47
C LYS A 235 -2.92 -12.33 -19.05
N ILE A 236 -3.88 -13.24 -18.84
CA ILE A 236 -4.20 -13.79 -17.51
C ILE A 236 -3.00 -14.53 -16.92
N LEU A 237 -2.31 -15.33 -17.73
CA LEU A 237 -1.14 -16.10 -17.30
C LEU A 237 0.06 -15.21 -16.94
N SER A 238 0.24 -14.10 -17.64
CA SER A 238 1.36 -13.16 -17.47
C SER A 238 1.06 -11.94 -16.59
N LEU A 239 -0.20 -11.77 -16.16
CA LEU A 239 -0.61 -10.63 -15.33
C LEU A 239 0.24 -10.56 -14.05
N LYS A 240 0.56 -9.36 -13.57
CA LYS A 240 1.21 -9.21 -12.26
C LYS A 240 0.21 -9.55 -11.16
N ASP A 241 0.69 -10.10 -10.03
CA ASP A 241 -0.20 -10.43 -8.90
C ASP A 241 -0.93 -9.20 -8.37
N ASP A 242 -0.27 -8.03 -8.39
CA ASP A 242 -0.85 -6.73 -8.02
C ASP A 242 -1.97 -6.26 -8.96
N GLU A 243 -2.19 -6.90 -10.10
CA GLU A 243 -3.29 -6.59 -11.02
C GLU A 243 -4.43 -7.62 -10.92
N LEU A 244 -4.31 -8.68 -10.12
CA LEU A 244 -5.37 -9.69 -10.01
C LEU A 244 -6.65 -9.15 -9.36
N TRP A 245 -6.60 -8.00 -8.67
CA TRP A 245 -7.81 -7.36 -8.09
C TRP A 245 -8.86 -7.00 -9.14
N ILE A 246 -8.48 -6.86 -10.42
CA ILE A 246 -9.40 -6.51 -11.51
C ILE A 246 -10.52 -7.58 -11.64
N PHE A 247 -10.23 -8.83 -11.24
CA PHE A 247 -11.21 -9.92 -11.25
C PHE A 247 -12.32 -9.81 -10.18
N ASN A 248 -12.24 -8.82 -9.27
CA ASN A 248 -13.40 -8.40 -8.47
C ASN A 248 -14.54 -7.90 -9.36
N PHE A 249 -14.18 -7.31 -10.50
CA PHE A 249 -15.10 -6.65 -11.41
C PHE A 249 -15.34 -7.44 -12.68
N TYR A 250 -14.62 -8.52 -12.95
CA TYR A 250 -14.83 -9.29 -14.17
C TYR A 250 -14.48 -10.74 -13.94
N PHE A 251 -15.39 -11.65 -14.27
CA PHE A 251 -15.12 -13.08 -14.23
C PHE A 251 -15.11 -13.63 -15.68
N PRO A 252 -14.00 -14.25 -16.15
CA PRO A 252 -13.92 -14.73 -17.52
C PRO A 252 -15.04 -15.70 -17.88
N LYS A 253 -15.55 -15.62 -19.11
CA LYS A 253 -16.61 -16.53 -19.60
C LYS A 253 -16.08 -17.89 -20.05
N LYS A 254 -14.87 -17.94 -20.62
CA LYS A 254 -14.25 -19.16 -21.16
C LYS A 254 -13.61 -20.01 -20.05
N ASP A 255 -13.84 -21.32 -20.07
CA ASP A 255 -13.33 -22.22 -19.02
C ASP A 255 -11.81 -22.32 -18.97
N SER A 256 -11.13 -22.23 -20.12
CA SER A 256 -9.65 -22.17 -20.15
C SER A 256 -9.12 -20.95 -19.40
N HIS A 257 -9.79 -19.81 -19.53
CA HIS A 257 -9.40 -18.55 -18.87
C HIS A 257 -9.70 -18.62 -17.37
N ARG A 258 -10.86 -19.18 -17.00
CA ARG A 258 -11.23 -19.45 -15.59
C ARG A 258 -10.21 -20.36 -14.92
N THR A 259 -9.80 -21.44 -15.60
CA THR A 259 -8.82 -22.39 -15.08
C THR A 259 -7.45 -21.73 -14.86
N ALA A 260 -7.00 -20.92 -15.82
CA ALA A 260 -5.76 -20.15 -15.68
C ALA A 260 -5.81 -19.17 -14.50
N LEU A 261 -6.92 -18.43 -14.35
CA LEU A 261 -7.14 -17.53 -13.23
C LEU A 261 -7.11 -18.30 -11.90
N LEU A 262 -7.85 -19.40 -11.78
CA LEU A 262 -7.90 -20.21 -10.56
C LEU A 262 -6.52 -20.76 -10.18
N LYS A 263 -5.70 -21.18 -11.16
CA LYS A 263 -4.31 -21.60 -10.91
C LYS A 263 -3.48 -20.46 -10.32
N ARG A 264 -3.59 -19.25 -10.88
CA ARG A 264 -2.91 -18.04 -10.37
C ARG A 264 -3.36 -17.70 -8.96
N LEU A 265 -4.67 -17.67 -8.70
CA LEU A 265 -5.24 -17.38 -7.38
C LEU A 265 -4.86 -18.43 -6.33
N ASN A 266 -4.83 -19.71 -6.71
CA ASN A 266 -4.34 -20.77 -5.83
C ASN A 266 -2.86 -20.59 -5.49
N GLY A 267 -2.02 -20.22 -6.46
CA GLY A 267 -0.62 -19.86 -6.22
C GLY A 267 -0.49 -18.70 -5.23
N LEU A 268 -1.21 -17.60 -5.49
CA LEU A 268 -1.20 -16.41 -4.65
C LEU A 268 -1.72 -16.71 -3.23
N SER A 269 -2.70 -17.61 -3.09
CA SER A 269 -3.27 -18.00 -1.78
C SER A 269 -2.28 -18.64 -0.80
N LYS A 270 -1.17 -19.18 -1.34
CA LYS A 270 -0.09 -19.80 -0.56
C LYS A 270 0.96 -18.78 -0.11
N SER A 271 0.86 -17.53 -0.57
CA SER A 271 1.77 -16.46 -0.17
C SER A 271 1.65 -16.14 1.32
N LYS A 272 2.80 -15.92 1.97
CA LYS A 272 2.88 -15.43 3.35
C LYS A 272 2.72 -13.91 3.45
N LYS A 273 2.74 -13.18 2.32
CA LYS A 273 2.64 -11.72 2.33
C LYS A 273 1.21 -11.29 2.67
N PHE A 274 1.08 -10.31 3.56
CA PHE A 274 -0.23 -9.78 3.97
C PHE A 274 -1.04 -9.21 2.82
N ILE A 275 -0.40 -8.49 1.90
CA ILE A 275 -1.06 -7.88 0.74
C ILE A 275 -1.68 -8.94 -0.18
N ASP A 276 -0.99 -10.06 -0.40
CA ASP A 276 -1.50 -11.16 -1.24
C ASP A 276 -2.68 -11.86 -0.57
N ARG A 277 -2.58 -12.09 0.75
CA ARG A 277 -3.69 -12.61 1.56
C ARG A 277 -4.90 -11.69 1.50
N TYR A 278 -4.69 -10.38 1.64
CA TYR A 278 -5.74 -9.37 1.52
C TYR A 278 -6.41 -9.41 0.16
N ARG A 279 -5.64 -9.42 -0.94
CA ARG A 279 -6.17 -9.52 -2.31
C ARG A 279 -7.05 -10.74 -2.52
N ILE A 280 -6.60 -11.90 -2.05
CA ILE A 280 -7.41 -13.13 -2.15
C ILE A 280 -8.71 -13.00 -1.36
N ILE A 281 -8.66 -12.41 -0.16
CA ILE A 281 -9.85 -12.18 0.68
C ILE A 281 -10.83 -11.20 0.01
N GLU A 282 -10.34 -10.17 -0.66
CA GLU A 282 -11.19 -9.27 -1.46
C GLU A 282 -11.82 -10.00 -2.65
N LEU A 283 -11.04 -10.79 -3.40
CA LEU A 283 -11.50 -11.55 -4.57
C LEU A 283 -12.62 -12.55 -4.26
N ILE A 284 -12.56 -13.21 -3.10
CA ILE A 284 -13.60 -14.17 -2.70
C ILE A 284 -14.87 -13.52 -2.12
N LYS A 285 -14.96 -12.17 -2.10
CA LYS A 285 -16.27 -11.51 -1.94
C LYS A 285 -17.19 -11.87 -3.11
N ASN A 286 -16.62 -12.16 -4.28
CA ASN A 286 -17.33 -12.78 -5.37
C ASN A 286 -17.64 -14.25 -5.04
N LYS A 287 -18.94 -14.58 -4.93
CA LYS A 287 -19.42 -15.93 -4.58
C LYS A 287 -18.90 -17.01 -5.51
N THR A 288 -18.88 -16.77 -6.83
CA THR A 288 -18.36 -17.72 -7.82
C THR A 288 -16.89 -18.04 -7.59
N LEU A 289 -16.05 -17.01 -7.36
CA LEU A 289 -14.64 -17.21 -7.05
C LEU A 289 -14.45 -17.96 -5.73
N LYS A 290 -15.24 -17.62 -4.71
CA LYS A 290 -15.22 -18.31 -3.42
C LYS A 290 -15.52 -19.80 -3.56
N ASP A 291 -16.59 -20.14 -4.28
CA ASP A 291 -17.02 -21.53 -4.46
C ASP A 291 -15.96 -22.35 -5.22
N LEU A 292 -15.39 -21.78 -6.29
CA LEU A 292 -14.35 -22.42 -7.08
C LEU A 292 -13.04 -22.60 -6.30
N LEU A 293 -12.60 -21.57 -5.58
CA LEU A 293 -11.41 -21.68 -4.71
C LEU A 293 -11.66 -22.61 -3.51
N GLY A 294 -12.88 -22.68 -3.00
CA GLY A 294 -13.28 -23.60 -1.92
C GLY A 294 -13.19 -25.08 -2.33
N LYS A 295 -13.35 -25.39 -3.62
CA LYS A 295 -13.09 -26.74 -4.18
C LYS A 295 -11.59 -27.07 -4.19
N ILE A 296 -10.73 -26.08 -4.38
CA ILE A 296 -9.26 -26.25 -4.47
C ILE A 296 -8.63 -26.27 -3.07
N SER A 297 -9.08 -25.40 -2.17
CA SER A 297 -8.55 -25.27 -0.81
C SER A 297 -9.69 -25.12 0.21
N PRO A 298 -9.82 -26.06 1.17
CA PRO A 298 -10.88 -26.03 2.19
C PRO A 298 -10.91 -24.75 3.03
N LYS A 299 -9.78 -24.03 3.14
CA LYS A 299 -9.69 -22.74 3.84
C LYS A 299 -10.70 -21.72 3.33
N PHE A 300 -11.00 -21.73 2.03
CA PHE A 300 -11.93 -20.78 1.39
C PHE A 300 -13.40 -21.16 1.53
N LYS A 301 -13.70 -22.38 2.03
CA LYS A 301 -15.07 -22.77 2.39
C LYS A 301 -15.60 -22.02 3.61
N ARG A 302 -14.70 -21.50 4.45
CA ARG A 302 -15.06 -20.75 5.65
C ARG A 302 -15.84 -19.48 5.29
N ALA A 303 -16.58 -18.95 6.26
CA ALA A 303 -17.21 -17.64 6.12
C ALA A 303 -16.17 -16.55 5.83
N HIS A 304 -16.53 -15.60 4.97
CA HIS A 304 -15.61 -14.57 4.49
C HIS A 304 -15.13 -13.66 5.64
N PHE A 305 -16.05 -13.22 6.51
CA PHE A 305 -15.72 -12.43 7.70
C PHE A 305 -14.70 -13.11 8.65
N ASN A 306 -14.66 -14.44 8.70
CA ASN A 306 -13.67 -15.16 9.51
C ASN A 306 -12.26 -15.04 8.92
N LEU A 307 -12.15 -15.07 7.58
CA LEU A 307 -10.86 -14.88 6.89
C LEU A 307 -10.37 -13.44 7.05
N GLU A 308 -11.26 -12.46 6.94
CA GLU A 308 -10.98 -11.04 7.21
C GLU A 308 -10.49 -10.82 8.65
N ARG A 309 -11.26 -11.30 9.63
CA ARG A 309 -10.94 -11.19 11.06
C ARG A 309 -9.55 -11.76 11.38
N GLU A 310 -9.20 -12.91 10.82
CA GLU A 310 -7.86 -13.49 10.98
C GLU A 310 -6.76 -12.63 10.37
N LEU A 311 -6.96 -12.14 9.15
CA LEU A 311 -5.99 -11.25 8.51
C LEU A 311 -5.72 -9.99 9.35
N TYR A 312 -6.78 -9.33 9.81
CA TYR A 312 -6.65 -8.09 10.59
C TYR A 312 -6.02 -8.35 11.96
N LYS A 313 -6.32 -9.49 12.60
CA LYS A 313 -5.64 -9.90 13.84
C LYS A 313 -4.15 -10.16 13.62
N ASP A 314 -3.78 -10.81 12.52
CA ASP A 314 -2.37 -11.04 12.20
C ASP A 314 -1.63 -9.73 11.89
N LEU A 315 -2.27 -8.80 11.19
CA LEU A 315 -1.71 -7.46 10.94
C LEU A 315 -1.44 -6.69 12.23
N LEU A 316 -2.36 -6.74 13.20
CA LEU A 316 -2.15 -6.15 14.51
C LEU A 316 -1.01 -6.83 15.29
N LYS A 317 -0.93 -8.17 15.28
CA LYS A 317 0.18 -8.89 15.92
C LYS A 317 1.54 -8.47 15.36
N ASP A 318 1.60 -8.16 14.08
CA ASP A 318 2.81 -7.68 13.41
C ASP A 318 2.99 -6.15 13.49
N GLY A 319 2.07 -5.44 14.13
CA GLY A 319 2.06 -3.98 14.26
C GLY A 319 1.96 -3.24 12.91
N ARG A 320 1.38 -3.87 11.89
CA ARG A 320 1.23 -3.31 10.53
C ARG A 320 -0.20 -2.83 10.30
N SER A 321 -0.35 -1.73 9.54
CA SER A 321 -1.66 -1.21 9.12
C SER A 321 -2.67 -1.11 10.27
N VAL A 322 -2.20 -0.65 11.44
CA VAL A 322 -2.92 -0.76 12.71
C VAL A 322 -4.29 -0.11 12.64
N SER A 323 -4.38 1.17 12.23
CA SER A 323 -5.66 1.88 12.14
C SER A 323 -6.65 1.17 11.21
N PHE A 324 -6.17 0.68 10.07
CA PHE A 324 -6.98 -0.06 9.10
C PHE A 324 -7.49 -1.38 9.70
N SER A 325 -6.63 -2.11 10.39
CA SER A 325 -6.98 -3.39 11.02
C SER A 325 -7.98 -3.20 12.17
N LEU A 326 -7.80 -2.17 13.00
CA LEU A 326 -8.72 -1.84 14.09
C LEU A 326 -10.10 -1.46 13.57
N TYR A 327 -10.15 -0.56 12.58
CA TYR A 327 -11.40 -0.12 11.97
C TYR A 327 -12.21 -1.33 11.49
N ASN A 328 -11.59 -2.21 10.68
CA ASN A 328 -12.30 -3.36 10.14
C ASN A 328 -12.69 -4.40 11.21
N LEU A 329 -11.85 -4.63 12.23
CA LEU A 329 -12.22 -5.54 13.33
C LEU A 329 -13.43 -5.02 14.12
N ILE A 330 -13.48 -3.71 14.39
CA ILE A 330 -14.62 -3.08 15.06
C ILE A 330 -15.87 -3.16 14.17
N SER A 331 -15.75 -2.89 12.87
CA SER A 331 -16.85 -3.03 11.91
C SER A 331 -17.37 -4.47 11.81
N LEU A 332 -16.52 -5.47 12.02
CA LEU A 332 -16.88 -6.89 12.11
C LEU A 332 -17.43 -7.31 13.50
N GLY A 333 -17.59 -6.36 14.42
CA GLY A 333 -18.17 -6.57 15.74
C GLY A 333 -17.21 -7.12 16.80
N ASP A 334 -15.90 -7.15 16.57
CA ASP A 334 -14.94 -7.50 17.62
C ASP A 334 -14.90 -6.38 18.69
N LYS A 335 -15.34 -6.69 19.91
CA LYS A 335 -15.40 -5.75 21.06
C LYS A 335 -14.34 -6.03 22.13
N ASN A 336 -13.23 -6.68 21.79
CA ASN A 336 -12.21 -7.09 22.76
C ASN A 336 -11.46 -5.88 23.34
N ASP A 337 -11.34 -5.79 24.66
CA ASP A 337 -10.59 -4.75 25.39
C ASP A 337 -9.16 -4.53 24.88
N ARG A 338 -8.52 -5.58 24.34
CA ARG A 338 -7.21 -5.50 23.68
C ARG A 338 -7.20 -4.47 22.55
N LEU A 339 -8.30 -4.32 21.81
CA LEU A 339 -8.43 -3.36 20.71
C LEU A 339 -8.46 -1.91 21.22
N LEU A 340 -9.01 -1.67 22.42
CA LEU A 340 -9.01 -0.34 23.04
C LEU A 340 -7.58 0.11 23.38
N TRP A 341 -6.74 -0.79 23.89
CA TRP A 341 -5.31 -0.49 24.11
C TRP A 341 -4.55 -0.21 22.81
N TRP A 342 -4.95 -0.85 21.71
CA TRP A 342 -4.45 -0.49 20.37
C TRP A 342 -4.95 0.88 19.87
N LEU A 343 -5.99 1.47 20.45
CA LEU A 343 -6.42 2.82 20.13
C LEU A 343 -5.76 3.87 21.04
N ALA A 344 -5.57 3.53 22.32
CA ALA A 344 -5.06 4.45 23.34
C ALA A 344 -3.54 4.68 23.30
N ILE A 345 -2.76 3.69 22.83
CA ILE A 345 -1.29 3.80 22.64
C ILE A 345 -0.97 4.43 21.28
#